data_AF-A0A521GVR3-F1
#
_entry.id   AF-A0A521GVR3-F1
#
_cell.length_a   1.000
_cell.length_b   1.000
_cell.length_c   1.000
_cell.angle_alpha   90.00
_cell.angle_beta   90.00
_cell.angle_gamma   90.00
#
_symmetry.space_group_name_H-M   'P 1'
#
loop_
_entity.id
_entity.type
_entity.pdbx_description
1 polymer ?
#
loop_
_entity_poly.entity_id
_entity_poly.type
_entity_poly.pdbx_seq_one_letter_code
_entity_poly.pdbx_strand_id
1 'polypeptide(L)'
;MRLGAPKAPGALRFLGEFAQGPPAARFVYVSSGARAGQGGSCWDRRAKVPLGGITPEQARRVLAGEGLVLEARIGGTARDGGPMCGAVPLLGAGWTVKATGK
;
A
#
# COMPACT_ATOMS: atom_id res chain seq x y z
N MET A 1 1.38 -0.54 -10.57
CA MET A 1 2.46 0.28 -9.96
C MET A 1 3.81 -0.25 -10.44
N ARG A 2 4.83 0.59 -10.56
CA ARG A 2 6.19 0.16 -10.96
C ARG A 2 7.28 0.89 -10.20
N LEU A 3 8.50 0.36 -10.24
CA LEU A 3 9.70 1.07 -9.81
C LEU A 3 10.33 1.82 -10.99
N GLY A 4 10.78 3.04 -10.74
CA GLY A 4 11.65 3.79 -11.66
C GLY A 4 13.09 3.81 -11.16
N ALA A 5 13.97 4.43 -11.95
CA ALA A 5 15.36 4.67 -11.56
C ALA A 5 15.42 5.43 -10.21
N PRO A 6 16.22 4.95 -9.24
CA PRO A 6 16.36 5.59 -7.93
C PRO A 6 17.00 6.97 -8.08
N LYS A 7 16.56 7.94 -7.25
CA LYS A 7 17.17 9.28 -7.20
C LYS A 7 18.29 9.42 -6.16
N ALA A 8 18.42 8.44 -5.28
CA ALA A 8 19.47 8.36 -4.27
C ALA A 8 19.86 6.87 -4.08
N PRO A 9 21.11 6.58 -3.68
CA PRO A 9 21.54 5.21 -3.39
C PRO A 9 20.61 4.53 -2.37
N GLY A 10 20.16 3.32 -2.69
CA GLY A 10 19.25 2.56 -1.81
C GLY A 10 17.81 3.07 -1.72
N ALA A 11 17.44 4.14 -2.42
CA ALA A 11 16.06 4.64 -2.39
C ALA A 11 15.17 3.92 -3.40
N LEU A 12 13.94 3.57 -2.99
CA LEU A 12 12.92 3.09 -3.92
C LEU A 12 12.15 4.26 -4.54
N ARG A 13 11.90 4.20 -5.85
CA ARG A 13 11.10 5.20 -6.56
C ARG A 13 9.85 4.58 -7.14
N PHE A 14 8.76 4.63 -6.38
CA PHE A 14 7.44 4.18 -6.82
C PHE A 14 6.81 5.16 -7.81
N LEU A 15 6.28 4.63 -8.91
CA LEU A 15 5.63 5.36 -10.01
C LEU A 15 4.35 4.65 -10.47
N GLY A 16 3.55 5.39 -11.24
CA GLY A 16 2.28 4.93 -11.81
C GLY A 16 1.07 5.53 -11.11
N GLU A 17 -0.11 5.28 -11.65
CA GLU A 17 -1.38 5.88 -11.22
C GLU A 17 -1.73 5.62 -9.74
N PHE A 18 -1.28 4.49 -9.20
CA PHE A 18 -1.56 4.13 -7.81
C PHE A 18 -0.54 4.70 -6.81
N ALA A 19 0.60 5.21 -7.27
CA ALA A 19 1.65 5.76 -6.39
C ALA A 19 1.34 7.22 -6.04
N GLN A 20 0.58 7.43 -4.97
CA GLN A 20 0.09 8.75 -4.54
C GLN A 20 1.08 9.45 -3.60
N GLY A 21 0.95 10.78 -3.46
CA GLY A 21 1.78 11.59 -2.57
C GLY A 21 3.14 12.01 -3.15
N PRO A 22 3.97 12.74 -2.37
CA PRO A 22 5.31 13.15 -2.81
C PRO A 22 6.28 11.94 -2.86
N PRO A 23 7.40 12.03 -3.60
CA PRO A 23 8.37 10.93 -3.71
C PRO A 23 8.88 10.36 -2.37
N ALA A 24 9.02 11.19 -1.34
CA ALA A 24 9.50 10.78 -0.02
C ALA A 24 8.42 10.15 0.89
N ALA A 25 7.15 10.27 0.53
CA ALA A 25 6.02 9.78 1.34
C ALA A 25 4.95 9.17 0.45
N ARG A 26 5.36 8.23 -0.41
CA ARG A 26 4.45 7.53 -1.30
C ARG A 26 3.48 6.64 -0.51
N PHE A 27 2.24 6.58 -0.99
CA PHE A 27 1.20 5.72 -0.46
C PHE A 27 0.29 5.22 -1.58
N VAL A 28 -0.51 4.20 -1.29
CA VAL A 28 -1.62 3.76 -2.15
C VAL A 28 -2.95 4.02 -1.46
N TYR A 29 -4.01 4.23 -2.23
CA TYR A 29 -5.36 4.27 -1.68
C TYR A 29 -5.98 2.86 -1.68
N VAL A 30 -6.61 2.51 -0.57
CA VAL A 30 -7.58 1.41 -0.50
C VAL A 30 -8.96 2.01 -0.30
N SER A 31 -9.82 1.90 -1.30
CA SER A 31 -11.17 2.47 -1.28
C SER A 31 -12.16 1.57 -0.56
N SER A 32 -13.21 2.16 0.00
CA SER A 32 -14.32 1.42 0.64
C SER A 32 -15.66 2.09 0.34
N GLY A 33 -16.72 1.27 0.29
CA GLY A 33 -18.07 1.74 0.03
C GLY A 33 -18.25 2.24 -1.40
N ALA A 34 -18.89 3.39 -1.59
CA ALA A 34 -19.19 3.96 -2.90
C ALA A 34 -17.92 4.15 -3.77
N ARG A 35 -16.80 4.58 -3.18
CA ARG A 35 -15.50 4.67 -3.88
C ARG A 35 -14.92 3.33 -4.33
N ALA A 36 -15.37 2.23 -3.74
CA ALA A 36 -15.00 0.87 -4.15
C ALA A 36 -16.02 0.27 -5.15
N GLY A 37 -17.00 1.05 -5.61
CA GLY A 37 -18.07 0.58 -6.50
C GLY A 37 -19.23 -0.09 -5.77
N GLN A 38 -19.29 -0.06 -4.43
CA GLN A 38 -20.42 -0.60 -3.68
C GLN A 38 -21.59 0.38 -3.71
N GLY A 39 -22.50 0.21 -4.67
CA GLY A 39 -23.70 1.00 -4.81
C GLY A 39 -24.58 0.99 -3.54
N GLY A 40 -25.17 2.14 -3.21
CA GLY A 40 -26.02 2.29 -2.01
C GLY A 40 -25.28 2.28 -0.67
N SER A 41 -23.95 2.18 -0.67
CA SER A 41 -23.16 2.27 0.56
C SER A 41 -23.28 3.65 1.19
N CYS A 42 -23.51 3.69 2.51
CA CYS A 42 -23.43 4.93 3.30
C CYS A 42 -21.99 5.44 3.46
N TRP A 43 -20.99 4.62 3.15
CA TRP A 43 -19.57 4.97 3.21
C TRP A 43 -19.02 5.37 1.84
N ASP A 44 -18.22 6.44 1.83
CA ASP A 44 -17.48 6.94 0.65
C ASP A 44 -16.01 7.25 1.04
N ARG A 45 -15.27 6.23 1.49
CA ARG A 45 -14.00 6.40 2.22
C ARG A 45 -12.80 5.78 1.50
N ARG A 46 -11.60 6.21 1.92
CA ARG A 46 -10.32 5.66 1.46
C ARG A 46 -9.25 5.73 2.54
N ALA A 47 -8.52 4.64 2.70
CA ALA A 47 -7.33 4.57 3.54
C ALA A 47 -6.08 4.88 2.70
N LYS A 48 -5.15 5.67 3.23
CA LYS A 48 -3.81 5.89 2.66
C LYS A 48 -2.85 4.91 3.31
N VAL A 49 -2.47 3.87 2.58
CA VAL A 49 -1.52 2.85 3.04
C VAL A 49 -0.12 3.29 2.62
N PRO A 50 0.76 3.65 3.58
CA PRO A 50 2.10 4.13 3.26
C PRO A 50 2.93 3.01 2.61
N LEU A 51 3.67 3.36 1.55
CA LEU A 51 4.69 2.49 0.94
C LEU A 51 6.05 2.61 1.64
N GLY A 52 6.16 3.53 2.61
CA GLY A 52 7.33 3.63 3.47
C GLY A 52 7.56 2.32 4.25
N GLY A 53 8.82 2.01 4.49
CA GLY A 53 9.24 0.78 5.17
C GLY A 53 9.51 -0.42 4.24
N ILE A 54 9.10 -0.35 2.97
CA ILE A 54 9.54 -1.34 1.96
C ILE A 54 11.04 -1.16 1.72
N THR A 55 11.82 -2.21 1.90
CA THR A 55 13.27 -2.16 1.65
C THR A 55 13.63 -2.50 0.19
N PRO A 56 14.77 -2.02 -0.34
CA PRO A 56 15.25 -2.43 -1.66
C PRO A 56 15.41 -3.94 -1.81
N GLU A 57 15.81 -4.64 -0.76
CA GLU A 57 15.98 -6.10 -0.74
C GLU A 57 14.64 -6.81 -0.90
N GLN A 58 13.61 -6.36 -0.18
CA GLN A 58 12.25 -6.89 -0.32
C GLN A 58 11.71 -6.66 -1.73
N ALA A 59 11.90 -5.45 -2.27
CA ALA A 59 11.46 -5.10 -3.61
C ALA A 59 12.18 -5.94 -4.69
N ARG A 60 13.51 -6.10 -4.58
CA ARG A 60 14.30 -6.96 -5.48
C ARG A 60 13.84 -8.42 -5.41
N ARG A 61 13.61 -8.94 -4.21
CA ARG A 61 13.17 -10.33 -4.01
C ARG A 61 11.83 -10.59 -4.69
N VAL A 62 10.87 -9.69 -4.53
CA VAL A 62 9.54 -9.81 -5.16
C VAL A 62 9.60 -9.66 -6.67
N LEU A 63 10.46 -8.77 -7.20
CA LEU A 63 10.62 -8.60 -8.64
C LEU A 63 11.35 -9.76 -9.33
N ALA A 64 12.23 -10.46 -8.60
CA ALA A 64 13.00 -11.59 -9.14
C ALA A 64 12.29 -12.94 -8.97
N GLY A 65 11.37 -13.06 -8.02
CA GLY A 65 10.69 -14.31 -7.70
C GLY A 65 9.29 -14.37 -8.31
N GLU A 66 8.99 -15.47 -9.01
CA GLU A 66 7.62 -15.79 -9.38
C GLU A 66 6.79 -16.13 -8.14
N GLY A 67 5.54 -15.67 -8.10
CA GLY A 67 4.63 -15.95 -6.99
C GLY A 67 5.04 -15.31 -5.66
N LEU A 68 5.82 -14.22 -5.67
CA LEU A 68 6.10 -13.44 -4.47
C LEU A 68 5.37 -12.10 -4.50
N VAL A 69 4.94 -11.63 -3.32
CA VAL A 69 4.29 -10.33 -3.12
C VAL A 69 4.80 -9.62 -1.88
N LEU A 70 4.64 -8.30 -1.86
CA LEU A 70 4.74 -7.50 -0.64
C LEU A 70 3.37 -7.47 0.04
N GLU A 71 3.32 -7.89 1.29
CA GLU A 71 2.13 -7.89 2.13
C GLU A 71 2.34 -7.00 3.34
N ALA A 72 1.33 -6.19 3.66
CA ALA A 72 1.23 -5.47 4.91
C ALA A 72 -0.21 -5.55 5.44
N ARG A 73 -0.38 -5.38 6.75
CA ARG A 73 -1.69 -5.36 7.42
C ARG A 73 -1.96 -3.96 7.94
N ILE A 74 -3.22 -3.53 7.92
CA ILE A 74 -3.65 -2.21 8.40
C ILE A 74 -4.82 -2.37 9.36
N GLY A 75 -4.99 -1.40 10.27
CA GLY A 75 -6.25 -1.25 11.00
C GLY A 75 -7.34 -0.75 10.04
N GLY A 76 -8.31 -1.61 9.72
CA GLY A 76 -9.35 -1.31 8.72
C GLY A 76 -10.56 -0.55 9.25
N THR A 77 -10.70 -0.41 10.57
CA THR A 77 -11.91 0.12 11.23
C THR A 77 -11.60 1.46 11.90
N ALA A 78 -12.39 2.49 11.58
CA ALA A 78 -12.34 3.79 12.21
C ALA A 78 -13.06 3.80 13.58
N ARG A 79 -12.89 4.89 14.34
CA ARG A 79 -13.51 5.06 15.67
C ARG A 79 -15.05 4.99 15.65
N ASP A 80 -15.67 5.34 14.54
CA ASP A 80 -17.12 5.30 14.35
C ASP A 80 -17.64 3.92 13.89
N GLY A 81 -16.78 2.90 13.86
CA GLY A 81 -17.12 1.54 13.41
C GLY A 81 -17.16 1.37 11.89
N GLY A 82 -17.00 2.45 11.12
CA GLY A 82 -16.93 2.41 9.66
C GLY A 82 -15.54 2.05 9.14
N PRO A 83 -15.37 1.94 7.80
CA PRO A 83 -14.07 1.77 7.18
C PRO A 83 -13.14 2.93 7.52
N MET A 84 -11.84 2.62 7.62
CA MET A 84 -10.82 3.61 7.91
C MET A 84 -10.73 4.69 6.82
N CYS A 85 -10.56 5.94 7.24
CA CYS A 85 -10.44 7.09 6.35
C CYS A 85 -9.18 7.89 6.68
N GLY A 86 -8.35 8.18 5.68
CA GLY A 86 -7.10 8.91 5.87
C GLY A 86 -5.89 8.00 6.05
N ALA A 87 -4.81 8.52 6.64
CA ALA A 87 -3.56 7.78 6.81
C ALA A 87 -3.70 6.67 7.85
N VAL A 88 -3.21 5.48 7.51
CA VAL A 88 -3.27 4.30 8.39
C VAL A 88 -1.88 3.84 8.79
N PRO A 89 -1.64 3.51 10.07
CA PRO A 89 -0.43 2.81 10.46
C PRO A 89 -0.46 1.38 9.90
N LEU A 90 0.71 0.89 9.52
CA LEU A 90 0.89 -0.54 9.26
C LEU A 90 0.94 -1.27 10.61
N LEU A 91 0.31 -2.44 10.67
CA LEU A 91 0.31 -3.31 11.83
C LEU A 91 1.49 -4.29 11.78
N GLY A 92 1.89 -4.80 12.94
CA GLY A 92 2.96 -5.79 13.05
C GLY A 92 4.30 -5.26 12.52
N ALA A 93 4.98 -6.08 11.71
CA ALA A 93 6.30 -5.75 11.15
C ALA A 93 6.24 -4.81 9.93
N GLY A 94 5.07 -4.29 9.56
CA GLY A 94 4.90 -3.50 8.34
C GLY A 94 4.89 -4.35 7.08
N TRP A 95 5.69 -3.98 6.08
CA TRP A 95 5.79 -4.70 4.81
C TRP A 95 6.65 -5.95 4.95
N THR A 96 6.17 -7.07 4.43
CA THR A 96 6.86 -8.37 4.42
C THR A 96 6.74 -9.05 3.06
N VAL A 97 7.73 -9.87 2.70
CA VAL A 97 7.65 -10.69 1.47
C VAL A 97 6.90 -11.98 1.79
N LYS A 98 5.89 -12.29 0.99
CA LYS A 98 5.07 -13.51 1.10
C LYS A 98 5.00 -14.22 -0.23
N ALA A 99 4.82 -15.54 -0.19
CA ALA A 99 4.40 -16.29 -1.36
C ALA A 99 2.91 -16.00 -1.61
N THR A 100 2.52 -15.80 -2.87
CA THR A 100 1.11 -15.84 -3.25
C THR A 100 0.62 -17.25 -2.99
N GLY A 101 -0.36 -17.39 -2.09
CA GLY A 101 -1.05 -18.67 -1.90
C GLY A 101 -1.59 -19.17 -3.24
N LYS A 102 -1.51 -20.49 -3.45
CA LYS A 102 -2.12 -21.15 -4.59
C LYS A 102 -3.64 -21.11 -4.46
#